data_AF-A0A1M3NQA9-F1
#
_entry.id   AF-A0A1M3NQA9-F1
#
_cell.length_a   1.000
_cell.length_b   1.000
_cell.length_c   1.000
_cell.angle_alpha   90.00
_cell.angle_beta   90.00
_cell.angle_gamma   90.00
#
_symmetry.space_group_name_H-M   'P 1'
#
loop_
_entity.id
_entity.type
_entity.pdbx_description
1 polymer ?
#
loop_
_entity_poly.entity_id
_entity_poly.type
_entity_poly.pdbx_seq_one_letter_code
_entity_poly.pdbx_strand_id
1 'polypeptide(L)'
;MSIADTFKQFLRNLAVDNAQAISDQYGEITCALNKKFRDTESKIANTLQVGSYGRHTAIKGISDLDMLYIMPRGEWDNYKNGGQSKLLSDVAVAIRARYPRTTVRVDRLVVQAVYSNFTVEAQPVFEQDDGSFRYPDTYNGGSWKITKPREEIKAMSEFVAEKNDNLRQLCKMARAWKNKHGVGIGGLLTDTLAHNFLKSTSEYDDKSYLYYDYMSRDFFAYLKELPKQDYFAALGSGQRVKVKRQFQRKAKKAYELCLKAIEADGKDNQNDKWRAVYGRLFPAAEKMLKSALTDRAGHAVRMTEEFPDEVFAAIDIRNNIRIDCQVEQSGFRPASLREMLRHRTLLMPRKKLTFSVVETDIAGSYELFWKVLNRGQESINRDCVRGQIVADDGHKRKVERTNFKGDHVVECYALVDGVVVATDRIHVPISANQEDDE
;
A
#
# COMPACT_ATOMS: atom_id res chain seq x y z
N MET A 1 -8.81 -15.61 22.16
CA MET A 1 -8.37 -16.31 20.93
C MET A 1 -6.89 -16.63 21.07
N SER A 2 -6.43 -17.80 20.59
CA SER A 2 -4.99 -18.08 20.53
C SER A 2 -4.28 -17.17 19.52
N ILE A 3 -2.96 -17.06 19.58
CA ILE A 3 -2.19 -16.32 18.56
C ILE A 3 -2.41 -16.89 17.16
N ALA A 4 -2.49 -18.22 17.04
CA ALA A 4 -2.79 -18.92 15.80
C ALA A 4 -4.16 -18.53 15.22
N ASP A 5 -5.22 -18.53 16.06
CA ASP A 5 -6.55 -18.12 15.64
C ASP A 5 -6.59 -16.65 15.20
N THR A 6 -5.82 -15.81 15.90
CA THR A 6 -5.77 -14.37 15.62
C THR A 6 -5.09 -14.10 14.29
N PHE A 7 -3.97 -14.77 13.97
CA PHE A 7 -3.33 -14.68 12.65
C PHE A 7 -4.19 -15.28 11.53
N LYS A 8 -4.88 -16.39 11.82
CA LYS A 8 -5.85 -16.98 10.86
C LYS A 8 -6.99 -16.00 10.55
N GLN A 9 -7.53 -15.34 11.56
CA GLN A 9 -8.57 -14.33 11.37
C GLN A 9 -8.02 -13.08 10.66
N PHE A 10 -6.80 -12.66 10.98
CA PHE A 10 -6.13 -11.56 10.27
C PHE A 10 -6.03 -11.85 8.76
N LEU A 11 -5.60 -13.05 8.38
CA LEU A 11 -5.49 -13.43 6.96
C LEU A 11 -6.85 -13.54 6.27
N ARG A 12 -7.91 -13.92 6.99
CA ARG A 12 -9.30 -13.82 6.50
C ARG A 12 -9.72 -12.37 6.28
N ASN A 13 -9.41 -11.47 7.22
CA ASN A 13 -9.70 -10.04 7.08
C ASN A 13 -8.94 -9.38 5.92
N LEU A 14 -7.77 -9.93 5.56
CA LEU A 14 -6.99 -9.52 4.40
C LEU A 14 -7.49 -10.10 3.08
N ALA A 15 -8.40 -11.07 3.08
CA ALA A 15 -8.87 -11.70 1.84
C ALA A 15 -9.62 -10.69 0.96
N VAL A 16 -9.41 -10.77 -0.35
CA VAL A 16 -10.15 -9.98 -1.35
C VAL A 16 -11.64 -10.30 -1.23
N ASP A 17 -12.47 -9.28 -1.04
CA ASP A 17 -13.90 -9.39 -0.74
C ASP A 17 -14.81 -9.09 -1.94
N ASN A 18 -14.26 -8.72 -3.09
CA ASN A 18 -14.97 -8.41 -4.33
C ASN A 18 -14.56 -9.31 -5.52
N ALA A 19 -14.11 -10.55 -5.25
CA ALA A 19 -13.56 -11.46 -6.26
C ALA A 19 -14.51 -11.74 -7.44
N GLN A 20 -15.82 -11.84 -7.21
CA GLN A 20 -16.80 -12.03 -8.28
C GLN A 20 -16.85 -10.83 -9.22
N ALA A 21 -16.94 -9.61 -8.66
CA ALA A 21 -16.95 -8.38 -9.45
C ALA A 21 -15.66 -8.24 -10.27
N ILE A 22 -14.51 -8.59 -9.69
CA ILE A 22 -13.22 -8.63 -10.40
C ILE A 22 -13.26 -9.62 -11.57
N SER A 23 -13.73 -10.85 -11.31
CA SER A 23 -13.85 -11.90 -12.33
C SER A 23 -14.76 -11.48 -13.47
N ASP A 24 -15.89 -10.85 -13.16
CA ASP A 24 -16.83 -10.33 -14.15
C ASP A 24 -16.16 -9.28 -15.03
N GLN A 25 -15.47 -8.29 -14.46
CA GLN A 25 -14.79 -7.25 -15.24
C GLN A 25 -13.64 -7.80 -16.10
N TYR A 26 -12.86 -8.76 -15.59
CA TYR A 26 -11.85 -9.44 -16.42
C TYR A 26 -12.49 -10.16 -17.60
N GLY A 27 -13.58 -10.90 -17.37
CA GLY A 27 -14.26 -11.64 -18.44
C GLY A 27 -14.88 -10.73 -19.49
N GLU A 28 -15.41 -9.61 -19.04
CA GLU A 28 -16.00 -8.55 -19.84
C GLU A 28 -14.98 -7.81 -20.73
N ILE A 29 -13.79 -7.49 -20.21
CA ILE A 29 -12.68 -6.93 -21.01
C ILE A 29 -12.17 -7.98 -22.00
N THR A 30 -12.01 -9.23 -21.54
CA THR A 30 -11.55 -10.35 -22.37
C THR A 30 -12.45 -10.57 -23.58
N CYS A 31 -13.78 -10.58 -23.37
CA CYS A 31 -14.76 -10.71 -24.43
C CYS A 31 -14.69 -9.55 -25.44
N ALA A 32 -14.58 -8.30 -24.96
CA ALA A 32 -14.46 -7.14 -25.85
C ALA A 32 -13.24 -7.24 -26.77
N LEU A 33 -12.10 -7.66 -26.23
CA LEU A 33 -10.87 -7.82 -27.00
C LEU A 33 -10.92 -9.02 -27.95
N ASN A 34 -11.44 -10.16 -27.49
CA ASN A 34 -11.66 -11.33 -28.34
C ASN A 34 -12.61 -11.06 -29.50
N LYS A 35 -13.66 -10.26 -29.29
CA LYS A 35 -14.58 -9.85 -30.36
C LYS A 35 -13.86 -9.00 -31.39
N LYS A 36 -13.02 -8.06 -30.95
CA LYS A 36 -12.26 -7.17 -31.84
C LYS A 36 -11.20 -7.90 -32.67
N PHE A 37 -10.38 -8.75 -32.03
CA PHE A 37 -9.16 -9.28 -32.65
C PHE A 37 -9.31 -10.72 -33.15
N ARG A 38 -10.40 -11.42 -32.80
CA ARG A 38 -10.58 -12.85 -33.11
C ARG A 38 -12.00 -13.22 -33.52
N ASP A 39 -12.95 -12.29 -33.52
CA ASP A 39 -14.38 -12.55 -33.78
C ASP A 39 -14.97 -13.67 -32.90
N THR A 40 -14.61 -13.67 -31.61
CA THR A 40 -15.17 -14.61 -30.61
C THR A 40 -15.63 -13.87 -29.36
N GLU A 41 -16.57 -14.45 -28.62
CA GLU A 41 -17.13 -13.84 -27.40
C GLU A 41 -16.64 -14.54 -26.11
N SER A 42 -15.53 -15.28 -26.19
CA SER A 42 -14.97 -15.96 -25.02
C SER A 42 -14.55 -14.95 -23.95
N LYS A 43 -14.97 -15.19 -22.71
CA LYS A 43 -14.61 -14.40 -21.52
C LYS A 43 -13.32 -14.87 -20.83
N ILE A 44 -12.70 -15.94 -21.32
CA ILE A 44 -11.54 -16.57 -20.64
C ILE A 44 -10.33 -16.75 -21.57
N ALA A 45 -10.58 -17.01 -22.86
CA ALA A 45 -9.50 -17.35 -23.78
C ALA A 45 -8.60 -16.14 -24.07
N ASN A 46 -7.33 -16.42 -24.38
CA ASN A 46 -6.32 -15.46 -24.82
C ASN A 46 -5.95 -14.39 -23.77
N THR A 47 -6.20 -14.65 -22.49
CA THR A 47 -5.79 -13.74 -21.43
C THR A 47 -5.03 -14.46 -20.33
N LEU A 48 -4.29 -13.67 -19.56
CA LEU A 48 -3.61 -14.14 -18.37
C LEU A 48 -3.77 -13.08 -17.28
N GLN A 49 -4.38 -13.44 -16.16
CA GLN A 49 -4.37 -12.60 -14.97
C GLN A 49 -2.97 -12.64 -14.37
N VAL A 50 -2.36 -11.47 -14.18
CA VAL A 50 -0.98 -11.34 -13.70
C VAL A 50 -0.94 -10.43 -12.47
N GLY A 51 0.24 -9.91 -12.13
CA GLY A 51 0.38 -9.05 -10.96
C GLY A 51 0.11 -9.78 -9.64
N SER A 52 -0.25 -9.03 -8.61
CA SER A 52 -0.55 -9.62 -7.29
C SER A 52 -1.79 -10.49 -7.29
N TYR A 53 -2.76 -10.21 -8.17
CA TYR A 53 -3.97 -11.03 -8.29
C TYR A 53 -3.64 -12.40 -8.89
N GLY A 54 -2.94 -12.44 -10.03
CA GLY A 54 -2.47 -13.68 -10.65
C GLY A 54 -1.47 -14.47 -9.80
N ARG A 55 -0.67 -13.79 -8.97
CA ARG A 55 0.19 -14.42 -7.96
C ARG A 55 -0.54 -14.75 -6.65
N HIS A 56 -1.86 -14.58 -6.55
CA HIS A 56 -2.67 -14.78 -5.34
C HIS A 56 -2.09 -14.17 -4.04
N THR A 57 -1.39 -13.03 -4.17
CA THR A 57 -0.84 -12.25 -3.06
C THR A 57 -1.61 -10.96 -2.80
N ALA A 58 -2.63 -10.66 -3.62
CA ALA A 58 -3.56 -9.56 -3.40
C ALA A 58 -4.23 -9.63 -2.03
N ILE A 59 -4.51 -8.46 -1.46
CA ILE A 59 -5.28 -8.29 -0.21
C ILE A 59 -6.50 -7.41 -0.46
N LYS A 60 -7.44 -7.40 0.50
CA LYS A 60 -8.59 -6.51 0.55
C LYS A 60 -8.21 -5.07 0.19
N GLY A 61 -9.03 -4.42 -0.62
CA GLY A 61 -8.75 -3.08 -1.14
C GLY A 61 -7.73 -3.05 -2.28
N ILE A 62 -7.52 -4.17 -2.98
CA ILE A 62 -6.74 -4.18 -4.22
C ILE A 62 -7.35 -3.20 -5.23
N SER A 63 -6.53 -2.25 -5.69
CA SER A 63 -6.94 -1.23 -6.64
C SER A 63 -6.43 -1.48 -8.06
N ASP A 64 -5.31 -2.19 -8.20
CA ASP A 64 -4.66 -2.38 -9.50
C ASP A 64 -4.74 -3.86 -9.89
N LEU A 65 -5.44 -4.14 -10.99
CA LEU A 65 -5.69 -5.49 -11.49
C LEU A 65 -5.05 -5.66 -12.87
N ASP A 66 -3.92 -6.36 -12.89
CA ASP A 66 -3.13 -6.56 -14.11
C ASP A 66 -3.63 -7.76 -14.92
N MET A 67 -3.87 -7.57 -16.22
CA MET A 67 -4.07 -8.67 -17.16
C MET A 67 -3.24 -8.50 -18.43
N LEU A 68 -2.77 -9.62 -18.97
CA LEU A 68 -2.29 -9.69 -20.35
C LEU A 68 -3.44 -10.09 -21.27
N TYR A 69 -3.54 -9.41 -22.41
CA TYR A 69 -4.31 -9.88 -23.56
C TYR A 69 -3.35 -10.36 -24.64
N ILE A 70 -3.38 -11.66 -24.95
CA ILE A 70 -2.48 -12.32 -25.88
C ILE A 70 -3.00 -12.12 -27.31
N MET A 71 -2.38 -11.18 -28.01
CA MET A 71 -2.71 -10.81 -29.39
C MET A 71 -2.51 -12.01 -30.33
N PRO A 72 -3.31 -12.14 -31.40
CA PRO A 72 -3.05 -13.12 -32.45
C PRO A 72 -1.65 -12.94 -33.05
N ARG A 73 -0.91 -14.03 -33.29
CA ARG A 73 0.44 -13.96 -33.88
C ARG A 73 0.45 -13.20 -35.22
N GLY A 74 -0.57 -13.38 -36.05
CA GLY A 74 -0.71 -12.71 -37.35
C GLY A 74 -0.88 -11.19 -37.28
N GLU A 75 -1.30 -10.65 -36.13
CA GLU A 75 -1.44 -9.20 -35.95
C GLU A 75 -0.09 -8.48 -35.77
N TRP A 76 1.00 -9.22 -35.53
CA TRP A 76 2.31 -8.63 -35.22
C TRP A 76 2.80 -7.65 -36.31
N ASP A 77 2.60 -8.01 -37.58
CA ASP A 77 3.06 -7.19 -38.71
C ASP A 77 2.34 -5.84 -38.80
N ASN A 78 1.14 -5.73 -38.23
CA ASN A 78 0.37 -4.49 -38.16
C ASN A 78 0.95 -3.47 -37.16
N TYR A 79 1.74 -3.93 -36.18
CA TYR A 79 2.22 -3.09 -35.07
C TYR A 79 3.74 -3.04 -34.90
N LYS A 80 4.50 -4.02 -35.40
CA LYS A 80 5.93 -4.18 -35.10
C LYS A 80 6.78 -2.94 -35.34
N ASN A 81 6.47 -2.16 -36.38
CA ASN A 81 7.22 -0.98 -36.80
C ASN A 81 6.61 0.31 -36.24
N GLY A 82 6.92 0.65 -34.98
CA GLY A 82 6.45 1.89 -34.34
C GLY A 82 4.95 1.90 -33.97
N GLY A 83 4.28 0.76 -33.99
CA GLY A 83 2.84 0.64 -33.75
C GLY A 83 2.44 0.49 -32.28
N GLN A 84 3.31 0.78 -31.31
CA GLN A 84 3.01 0.64 -29.87
C GLN A 84 1.81 1.49 -29.45
N SER A 85 1.82 2.78 -29.79
CA SER A 85 0.71 3.69 -29.48
C SER A 85 -0.56 3.32 -30.24
N LYS A 86 -0.42 2.82 -31.47
CA LYS A 86 -1.54 2.33 -32.28
C LYS A 86 -2.18 1.10 -31.63
N LEU A 87 -1.40 0.11 -31.20
CA LEU A 87 -1.88 -1.08 -30.51
C LEU A 87 -2.69 -0.71 -29.26
N LEU A 88 -2.14 0.15 -28.40
CA LEU A 88 -2.84 0.60 -27.19
C LEU A 88 -4.12 1.37 -27.52
N SER A 89 -4.10 2.18 -28.58
CA SER A 89 -5.29 2.91 -29.05
C SER A 89 -6.38 1.98 -29.56
N ASP A 90 -6.02 0.98 -30.36
CA ASP A 90 -6.96 0.00 -30.92
C ASP A 90 -7.58 -0.88 -29.82
N VAL A 91 -6.80 -1.26 -28.81
CA VAL A 91 -7.26 -1.94 -27.59
C VAL A 91 -8.20 -1.06 -26.79
N ALA A 92 -7.87 0.22 -26.58
CA ALA A 92 -8.73 1.16 -25.86
C ALA A 92 -10.06 1.39 -26.58
N VAL A 93 -10.06 1.49 -27.91
CA VAL A 93 -11.28 1.58 -28.72
C VAL A 93 -12.15 0.35 -28.54
N ALA A 94 -11.56 -0.85 -28.55
CA ALA A 94 -12.30 -2.10 -28.35
C ALA A 94 -12.97 -2.16 -26.97
N ILE A 95 -12.26 -1.77 -25.91
CA ILE A 95 -12.82 -1.75 -24.54
C ILE A 95 -13.93 -0.70 -24.44
N ARG A 96 -13.73 0.52 -24.95
CA ARG A 96 -14.74 1.59 -24.93
C ARG A 96 -16.02 1.23 -25.68
N ALA A 97 -15.92 0.53 -26.81
CA ALA A 97 -17.08 0.13 -27.61
C ALA A 97 -18.05 -0.76 -26.80
N ARG A 98 -17.53 -1.55 -25.85
CA ARG A 98 -18.32 -2.37 -24.95
C ARG A 98 -18.81 -1.60 -23.70
N TYR A 99 -18.03 -0.63 -23.22
CA TYR A 99 -18.30 0.14 -22.00
C TYR A 99 -18.30 1.66 -22.23
N PRO A 100 -19.35 2.24 -22.83
CA PRO A 100 -19.38 3.68 -23.12
C PRO A 100 -19.41 4.56 -21.86
N ARG A 101 -19.74 3.99 -20.69
CA ARG A 101 -19.78 4.70 -19.39
C ARG A 101 -18.54 4.50 -18.53
N THR A 102 -17.63 3.60 -18.92
CA THR A 102 -16.39 3.34 -18.17
C THR A 102 -15.30 4.27 -18.68
N THR A 103 -14.53 4.86 -17.77
CA THR A 103 -13.38 5.67 -18.15
C THR A 103 -12.27 4.75 -18.65
N VAL A 104 -11.86 4.89 -19.91
CA VAL A 104 -10.79 4.09 -20.52
C VAL A 104 -9.63 4.99 -20.96
N ARG A 105 -8.48 4.82 -20.30
CA ARG A 105 -7.27 5.63 -20.50
C ARG A 105 -6.18 4.78 -21.15
N VAL A 106 -5.41 5.39 -22.04
CA VAL A 106 -4.16 4.80 -22.57
C VAL A 106 -3.03 5.32 -21.70
N ASP A 107 -2.28 4.43 -21.08
CA ASP A 107 -1.02 4.74 -20.39
C ASP A 107 0.17 4.25 -21.23
N ARG A 108 1.40 4.45 -20.75
CA ARG A 108 2.65 4.14 -21.42
C ARG A 108 2.75 2.68 -21.88
N LEU A 109 2.25 1.74 -21.06
CA LEU A 109 2.45 0.30 -21.23
C LEU A 109 1.14 -0.50 -21.38
N VAL A 110 0.01 0.11 -21.01
CA VAL A 110 -1.26 -0.58 -20.76
C VAL A 110 -2.45 0.31 -21.13
N VAL A 111 -3.62 -0.31 -21.23
CA VAL A 111 -4.91 0.37 -21.28
C VAL A 111 -5.64 0.16 -19.95
N GLN A 112 -5.99 1.25 -19.29
CA GLN A 112 -6.68 1.24 -18.00
C GLN A 112 -8.18 1.36 -18.20
N ALA A 113 -8.96 0.41 -17.67
CA ALA A 113 -10.40 0.52 -17.47
C ALA A 113 -10.66 0.86 -16.00
N VAL A 114 -11.09 2.09 -15.73
CA VAL A 114 -11.22 2.65 -14.38
C VAL A 114 -12.66 2.45 -13.88
N TYR A 115 -12.81 1.72 -12.77
CA TYR A 115 -14.06 1.50 -12.06
C TYR A 115 -14.04 2.24 -10.71
N SER A 116 -15.18 2.25 -9.99
CA SER A 116 -15.30 2.99 -8.73
C SER A 116 -14.31 2.55 -7.64
N ASN A 117 -13.95 1.26 -7.60
CA ASN A 117 -13.17 0.68 -6.49
C ASN A 117 -11.82 0.08 -6.94
N PHE A 118 -11.59 -0.05 -8.24
CA PHE A 118 -10.37 -0.62 -8.82
C PHE A 118 -10.22 -0.24 -10.28
N THR A 119 -9.03 -0.41 -10.81
CA THR A 119 -8.66 -0.26 -12.22
C THR A 119 -8.17 -1.60 -12.75
N VAL A 120 -8.65 -1.99 -13.92
CA VAL A 120 -8.08 -3.12 -14.66
C VAL A 120 -7.10 -2.58 -15.70
N GLU A 121 -5.85 -3.00 -15.59
CA GLU A 121 -4.77 -2.67 -16.53
C GLU A 121 -4.63 -3.80 -17.56
N ALA A 122 -5.15 -3.57 -18.77
CA ALA A 122 -5.03 -4.51 -19.87
C ALA A 122 -3.76 -4.21 -20.69
N GLN A 123 -2.81 -5.14 -20.65
CA GLN A 123 -1.59 -5.08 -21.45
C GLN A 123 -1.70 -5.99 -22.67
N PRO A 124 -1.81 -5.44 -23.90
CA PRO A 124 -1.76 -6.27 -25.10
C PRO A 124 -0.33 -6.76 -25.33
N VAL A 125 -0.20 -8.06 -25.60
CA VAL A 125 1.11 -8.71 -25.74
C VAL A 125 1.18 -9.67 -26.91
N PHE A 126 2.39 -9.91 -27.41
CA PHE A 126 2.68 -10.97 -28.38
C PHE A 126 3.53 -12.04 -27.71
N GLU A 127 3.00 -13.26 -27.66
CA GLU A 127 3.71 -14.43 -27.16
C GLU A 127 4.90 -14.78 -28.06
N GLN A 128 6.04 -15.06 -27.43
CA GLN A 128 7.27 -15.50 -28.07
C GLN A 128 7.41 -17.02 -27.97
N ASP A 129 8.32 -17.62 -28.75
CA ASP A 129 8.48 -19.07 -28.77
C ASP A 129 9.06 -19.64 -27.46
N ASP A 130 9.77 -18.83 -26.68
CA ASP A 130 10.23 -19.19 -25.33
C ASP A 130 9.14 -19.03 -24.24
N GLY A 131 7.92 -18.67 -24.62
CA GLY A 131 6.80 -18.44 -23.72
C GLY A 131 6.82 -17.08 -22.99
N SER A 132 7.80 -16.23 -23.28
CA SER A 132 7.80 -14.83 -22.84
C SER A 132 6.85 -13.97 -23.68
N PHE A 133 6.63 -12.73 -23.26
CA PHE A 133 5.71 -11.82 -23.92
C PHE A 133 6.39 -10.52 -24.31
N ARG A 134 6.24 -10.10 -25.58
CA ARG A 134 6.54 -8.74 -26.02
C ARG A 134 5.36 -7.82 -25.72
N TYR A 135 5.64 -6.67 -25.10
CA TYR A 135 4.64 -5.65 -24.78
C TYR A 135 5.08 -4.26 -25.25
N PRO A 136 4.12 -3.35 -25.55
CA PRO A 136 4.44 -2.01 -26.02
C PRO A 136 4.96 -1.12 -24.89
N ASP A 137 5.95 -0.30 -25.20
CA ASP A 137 6.33 0.87 -24.40
C ASP A 137 6.34 2.09 -25.32
N THR A 138 5.48 3.07 -25.07
CA THR A 138 5.33 4.27 -25.94
C THR A 138 6.33 5.39 -25.66
N TYR A 139 7.21 5.23 -24.66
CA TYR A 139 8.17 6.26 -24.28
C TYR A 139 9.27 6.48 -25.32
N ASN A 140 9.68 7.73 -25.52
CA ASN A 140 10.81 8.14 -26.37
C ASN A 140 10.83 7.50 -27.78
N GLY A 141 9.70 7.56 -28.49
CA GLY A 141 9.61 7.03 -29.86
C GLY A 141 9.24 5.54 -29.95
N GLY A 142 9.04 4.88 -28.81
CA GLY A 142 8.45 3.56 -28.74
C GLY A 142 9.46 2.42 -28.77
N SER A 143 9.20 1.36 -27.99
CA SER A 143 9.98 0.12 -28.00
C SER A 143 9.12 -1.08 -27.63
N TRP A 144 9.59 -2.29 -27.94
CA TRP A 144 8.97 -3.53 -27.50
C TRP A 144 9.82 -4.15 -26.39
N LYS A 145 9.22 -4.36 -25.23
CA LYS A 145 9.89 -4.92 -24.05
C LYS A 145 9.43 -6.34 -23.79
N ILE A 146 10.20 -7.09 -22.99
CA ILE A 146 9.90 -8.48 -22.63
C ILE A 146 9.42 -8.56 -21.19
N THR A 147 8.35 -9.34 -20.96
CA THR A 147 7.86 -9.71 -19.64
C THR A 147 7.65 -11.22 -19.54
N LYS A 148 7.81 -11.77 -18.32
CA LYS A 148 7.79 -13.21 -18.03
C LYS A 148 6.87 -13.55 -16.83
N PRO A 149 5.61 -13.07 -16.79
CA PRO A 149 4.75 -13.26 -15.62
C PRO A 149 4.39 -14.72 -15.35
N ARG A 150 4.39 -15.58 -16.38
CA ARG A 150 4.22 -17.03 -16.17
C ARG A 150 5.33 -17.62 -15.30
N GLU A 151 6.57 -17.18 -15.47
CA GLU A 151 7.69 -17.62 -14.63
C GLU A 151 7.50 -17.17 -13.17
N GLU A 152 6.97 -15.96 -12.94
CA GLU A 152 6.69 -15.45 -11.59
C GLU A 152 5.55 -16.22 -10.92
N ILE A 153 4.46 -16.49 -11.65
CA ILE A 153 3.31 -17.27 -11.17
C ILE A 153 3.73 -18.71 -10.87
N LYS A 154 4.54 -19.31 -11.76
CA LYS A 154 5.07 -20.65 -11.58
C LYS A 154 5.96 -20.73 -10.34
N ALA A 155 6.95 -19.84 -10.21
CA ALA A 155 7.83 -19.80 -9.04
C ALA A 155 7.06 -19.59 -7.73
N MET A 156 6.04 -18.72 -7.73
CA MET A 156 5.16 -18.54 -6.58
C MET A 156 4.43 -19.84 -6.21
N SER A 157 3.93 -20.58 -7.20
CA SER A 157 3.15 -21.81 -6.97
C SER A 157 4.02 -23.01 -6.55
N GLU A 158 5.20 -23.19 -7.17
CA GLU A 158 6.16 -24.25 -6.81
C GLU A 158 6.67 -24.06 -5.38
N PHE A 159 7.12 -22.84 -5.06
CA PHE A 159 7.64 -22.54 -3.73
C PHE A 159 6.57 -22.65 -2.62
N VAL A 160 5.31 -22.40 -2.96
CA VAL A 160 4.18 -22.58 -2.03
C VAL A 160 3.98 -24.04 -1.64
N ALA A 161 4.08 -24.96 -2.61
CA ALA A 161 3.98 -26.40 -2.34
C ALA A 161 5.10 -26.88 -1.41
N GLU A 162 6.29 -26.27 -1.52
CA GLU A 162 7.46 -26.60 -0.70
C GLU A 162 7.43 -26.01 0.72
N LYS A 163 6.64 -24.95 0.96
CA LYS A 163 6.73 -24.12 2.17
C LYS A 163 5.39 -23.96 2.90
N ASN A 164 4.50 -24.95 2.81
CA ASN A 164 3.22 -24.98 3.54
C ASN A 164 2.38 -23.71 3.39
N ASP A 165 2.23 -23.20 2.16
CA ASP A 165 1.53 -21.95 1.82
C ASP A 165 2.10 -20.64 2.43
N ASN A 166 3.18 -20.71 3.22
CA ASN A 166 3.67 -19.58 4.01
C ASN A 166 4.11 -18.39 3.16
N LEU A 167 4.57 -18.61 1.93
CA LEU A 167 4.95 -17.51 1.04
C LEU A 167 3.77 -16.58 0.73
N ARG A 168 2.61 -17.11 0.32
CA ARG A 168 1.44 -16.26 0.00
C ARG A 168 0.94 -15.55 1.25
N GLN A 169 0.95 -16.21 2.40
CA GLN A 169 0.53 -15.60 3.66
C GLN A 169 1.48 -14.47 4.07
N LEU A 170 2.80 -14.69 4.00
CA LEU A 170 3.79 -13.66 4.30
C LEU A 170 3.69 -12.48 3.34
N CYS A 171 3.48 -12.71 2.04
CA CYS A 171 3.25 -11.63 1.06
C CYS A 171 2.03 -10.77 1.44
N LYS A 172 0.92 -11.39 1.85
CA LYS A 172 -0.29 -10.67 2.29
C LYS A 172 -0.04 -9.87 3.57
N MET A 173 0.63 -10.45 4.56
CA MET A 173 1.01 -9.74 5.80
C MET A 173 1.97 -8.58 5.52
N ALA A 174 2.95 -8.76 4.64
CA ALA A 174 3.88 -7.71 4.23
C ALA A 174 3.16 -6.55 3.50
N ARG A 175 2.10 -6.83 2.74
CA ARG A 175 1.25 -5.78 2.15
C ARG A 175 0.45 -5.00 3.20
N ALA A 176 -0.08 -5.67 4.22
CA ALA A 176 -0.71 -4.97 5.34
C ALA A 176 0.30 -4.05 6.06
N TRP A 177 1.52 -4.53 6.30
CA TRP A 177 2.60 -3.74 6.87
C TRP A 177 2.97 -2.53 5.99
N LYS A 178 3.19 -2.71 4.68
CA LYS A 178 3.57 -1.61 3.79
C LYS A 178 2.49 -0.52 3.78
N ASN A 179 1.21 -0.92 3.79
CA ASN A 179 0.08 -0.01 3.83
C ASN A 179 0.01 0.74 5.17
N LYS A 180 0.16 0.03 6.29
CA LYS A 180 0.17 0.62 7.64
C LYS A 180 1.30 1.62 7.85
N HIS A 181 2.48 1.34 7.31
CA HIS A 181 3.69 2.11 7.58
C HIS A 181 4.08 3.07 6.45
N GLY A 182 3.30 3.16 5.36
CA GLY A 182 3.59 4.02 4.22
C GLY A 182 4.87 3.59 3.47
N VAL A 183 5.16 2.30 3.35
CA VAL A 183 6.38 1.81 2.69
C VAL A 183 6.13 1.76 1.18
N GLY A 184 6.62 2.78 0.45
CA GLY A 184 6.41 2.94 -0.99
C GLY A 184 7.23 1.99 -1.86
N ILE A 185 6.96 0.68 -1.74
CA ILE A 185 7.51 -0.39 -2.57
C ILE A 185 6.41 -1.06 -3.40
N GLY A 186 6.76 -1.49 -4.62
CA GLY A 186 5.83 -2.19 -5.51
C GLY A 186 5.46 -3.58 -5.00
N GLY A 187 4.32 -4.11 -5.48
CA GLY A 187 3.84 -5.43 -5.12
C GLY A 187 4.82 -6.56 -5.46
N LEU A 188 5.42 -6.53 -6.65
CA LEU A 188 6.40 -7.55 -7.04
C LEU A 188 7.65 -7.53 -6.15
N LEU A 189 8.14 -6.35 -5.74
CA LEU A 189 9.26 -6.24 -4.80
C LEU A 189 8.88 -6.83 -3.44
N THR A 190 7.65 -6.59 -2.98
CA THR A 190 7.14 -7.18 -1.72
C THR A 190 7.14 -8.71 -1.79
N ASP A 191 6.61 -9.27 -2.88
CA ASP A 191 6.57 -10.73 -3.10
C ASP A 191 8.00 -11.32 -3.19
N THR A 192 8.91 -10.64 -3.88
CA THR A 192 10.33 -11.03 -3.99
C THR A 192 11.05 -11.03 -2.65
N LEU A 193 10.83 -10.01 -1.81
CA LEU A 193 11.46 -9.93 -0.49
C LEU A 193 11.00 -11.06 0.43
N ALA A 194 9.69 -11.38 0.41
CA ALA A 194 9.13 -12.51 1.16
C ALA A 194 9.68 -13.85 0.68
N HIS A 195 9.75 -14.05 -0.64
CA HIS A 195 10.36 -15.25 -1.24
C HIS A 195 11.83 -15.40 -0.86
N ASN A 196 12.62 -14.33 -0.97
CA ASN A 196 14.05 -14.38 -0.64
C ASN A 196 14.30 -14.70 0.85
N PHE A 197 13.45 -14.17 1.74
CA PHE A 197 13.50 -14.52 3.16
C PHE A 197 13.22 -16.01 3.39
N LEU A 198 12.08 -16.52 2.91
CA LEU A 198 11.73 -17.93 3.10
C LEU A 198 12.66 -18.89 2.36
N LYS A 199 13.35 -18.43 1.31
CA LYS A 199 14.39 -19.20 0.63
C LYS A 199 15.68 -19.27 1.46
N SER A 200 15.94 -18.27 2.30
CA SER A 200 17.15 -18.19 3.13
C SER A 200 17.09 -19.05 4.40
N THR A 201 15.94 -19.67 4.70
CA THR A 201 15.74 -20.50 5.90
C THR A 201 14.80 -21.67 5.62
N SER A 202 14.93 -22.76 6.38
CA SER A 202 13.99 -23.88 6.39
C SER A 202 13.11 -23.92 7.66
N GLU A 203 13.32 -22.98 8.59
CA GLU A 203 12.67 -22.95 9.91
C GLU A 203 11.13 -22.94 9.84
N TYR A 204 10.59 -22.41 8.74
CA TYR A 204 9.16 -22.17 8.54
C TYR A 204 8.51 -23.15 7.57
N ASP A 205 9.21 -24.18 7.10
CA ASP A 205 8.74 -25.03 6.00
C ASP A 205 7.56 -25.92 6.43
N ASP A 206 7.56 -26.36 7.68
CA ASP A 206 6.53 -27.19 8.32
C ASP A 206 5.64 -26.39 9.29
N LYS A 207 5.89 -25.09 9.43
CA LYS A 207 5.18 -24.22 10.39
C LYS A 207 3.90 -23.66 9.79
N SER A 208 2.98 -23.26 10.66
CA SER A 208 1.71 -22.62 10.29
C SER A 208 1.38 -21.49 11.27
N TYR A 209 0.11 -21.08 11.36
CA TYR A 209 -0.36 -19.87 12.05
C TYR A 209 0.19 -19.65 13.46
N LEU A 210 0.49 -20.71 14.22
CA LEU A 210 1.07 -20.62 15.57
C LEU A 210 2.44 -19.91 15.60
N TYR A 211 3.19 -19.97 14.51
CA TYR A 211 4.54 -19.41 14.40
C TYR A 211 4.58 -18.13 13.55
N TYR A 212 3.43 -17.57 13.19
CA TYR A 212 3.39 -16.37 12.35
C TYR A 212 3.87 -15.12 13.08
N ASP A 213 3.85 -15.13 14.41
CA ASP A 213 4.52 -14.14 15.24
C ASP A 213 6.04 -14.15 15.03
N TYR A 214 6.67 -15.32 15.15
CA TYR A 214 8.10 -15.52 14.93
C TYR A 214 8.50 -15.29 13.48
N MET A 215 7.72 -15.81 12.51
CA MET A 215 7.95 -15.56 11.09
C MET A 215 7.88 -14.06 10.76
N SER A 216 6.94 -13.33 11.35
CA SER A 216 6.85 -11.87 11.21
C SER A 216 8.09 -11.18 11.78
N ARG A 217 8.49 -11.53 13.01
CA ARG A 217 9.70 -11.00 13.66
C ARG A 217 10.93 -11.22 12.78
N ASP A 218 11.15 -12.45 12.32
CA ASP A 218 12.35 -12.83 11.60
C ASP A 218 12.37 -12.27 10.17
N PHE A 219 11.20 -12.17 9.52
CA PHE A 219 11.09 -11.46 8.25
C PHE A 219 11.54 -9.99 8.39
N PHE A 220 11.07 -9.27 9.40
CA PHE A 220 11.49 -7.88 9.60
C PHE A 220 12.95 -7.78 10.09
N ALA A 221 13.45 -8.78 10.81
CA ALA A 221 14.86 -8.88 11.16
C ALA A 221 15.74 -9.05 9.92
N TYR A 222 15.32 -9.90 8.98
CA TYR A 222 15.97 -10.07 7.69
C TYR A 222 15.94 -8.77 6.88
N LEU A 223 14.76 -8.14 6.74
CA LEU A 223 14.62 -6.91 5.95
C LEU A 223 15.46 -5.73 6.48
N LYS A 224 15.63 -5.59 7.80
CA LYS A 224 16.41 -4.46 8.37
C LYS A 224 17.91 -4.62 8.12
N GLU A 225 18.40 -5.84 7.96
CA GLU A 225 19.82 -6.16 7.73
C GLU A 225 20.19 -6.24 6.24
N LEU A 226 19.20 -6.27 5.34
CA LEU A 226 19.47 -6.27 3.90
C LEU A 226 20.29 -5.03 3.47
N PRO A 227 21.28 -5.22 2.57
CA PRO A 227 22.07 -4.12 2.06
C PRO A 227 21.19 -3.11 1.31
N LYS A 228 21.62 -1.85 1.32
CA LYS A 228 21.01 -0.80 0.50
C LYS A 228 21.42 -1.03 -0.95
N GLN A 229 20.44 -1.31 -1.80
CA GLN A 229 20.64 -1.53 -3.23
C GLN A 229 19.45 -0.99 -4.02
N ASP A 230 19.70 -0.67 -5.28
CA ASP A 230 18.73 0.01 -6.15
C ASP A 230 17.70 -0.95 -6.75
N TYR A 231 17.93 -2.26 -6.69
CA TYR A 231 17.03 -3.27 -7.24
C TYR A 231 17.19 -4.64 -6.58
N PHE A 232 16.19 -5.49 -6.74
CA PHE A 232 16.25 -6.93 -6.47
C PHE A 232 15.84 -7.71 -7.73
N ALA A 233 16.32 -8.94 -7.88
CA ALA A 233 15.85 -9.84 -8.94
C ALA A 233 14.49 -10.43 -8.55
N ALA A 234 13.49 -10.30 -9.41
CA ALA A 234 12.15 -10.82 -9.19
C ALA A 234 12.14 -12.35 -9.03
N LEU A 235 11.19 -12.88 -8.26
CA LEU A 235 11.01 -14.33 -8.16
C LEU A 235 10.57 -14.90 -9.52
N GLY A 236 11.14 -16.02 -9.93
CA GLY A 236 10.87 -16.63 -11.24
C GLY A 236 11.55 -15.89 -12.38
N SER A 237 11.02 -14.72 -12.77
CA SER A 237 11.43 -13.98 -13.98
C SER A 237 12.85 -13.38 -13.92
N GLY A 238 13.42 -13.21 -12.72
CA GLY A 238 14.73 -12.59 -12.53
C GLY A 238 14.81 -11.11 -12.92
N GLN A 239 13.69 -10.48 -13.32
CA GLN A 239 13.69 -9.09 -13.76
C GLN A 239 14.13 -8.15 -12.63
N ARG A 240 14.83 -7.06 -12.97
CA ARG A 240 15.30 -6.07 -11.98
C ARG A 240 14.12 -5.23 -11.49
N VAL A 241 13.70 -5.45 -10.25
CA VAL A 241 12.65 -4.69 -9.59
C VAL A 241 13.26 -3.54 -8.79
N LYS A 242 13.01 -2.31 -9.21
CA LYS A 242 13.60 -1.10 -8.61
C LYS A 242 13.13 -0.85 -7.18
N VAL A 243 14.06 -0.49 -6.31
CA VAL A 243 13.81 0.03 -4.96
C VAL A 243 13.73 1.56 -5.06
N LYS A 244 12.52 2.12 -4.98
CA LYS A 244 12.31 3.58 -5.05
C LYS A 244 12.85 4.31 -3.81
N ARG A 245 12.76 3.66 -2.63
CA ARG A 245 13.20 4.21 -1.34
C ARG A 245 13.60 3.09 -0.38
N GLN A 246 14.54 3.41 0.51
CA GLN A 246 15.01 2.49 1.55
C GLN A 246 13.90 2.16 2.56
N PHE A 247 13.65 0.86 2.76
CA PHE A 247 12.63 0.34 3.67
C PHE A 247 13.21 -0.13 5.02
N GLN A 248 14.53 -0.26 5.14
CA GLN A 248 15.23 -0.86 6.30
C GLN A 248 14.85 -0.19 7.63
N ARG A 249 14.74 1.14 7.67
CA ARG A 249 14.33 1.86 8.89
C ARG A 249 12.90 1.51 9.31
N LYS A 250 11.98 1.36 8.35
CA LYS A 250 10.59 0.96 8.62
C LYS A 250 10.52 -0.52 9.01
N ALA A 251 11.36 -1.37 8.42
CA ALA A 251 11.51 -2.77 8.82
C ALA A 251 12.06 -2.91 10.24
N LYS A 252 13.08 -2.14 10.62
CA LYS A 252 13.59 -2.09 12.00
C LYS A 252 12.49 -1.73 13.00
N LYS A 253 11.70 -0.71 12.71
CA LYS A 253 10.55 -0.32 13.55
C LYS A 253 9.53 -1.46 13.66
N ALA A 254 9.24 -2.17 12.57
CA ALA A 254 8.32 -3.31 12.59
C ALA A 254 8.86 -4.48 13.40
N TYR A 255 10.16 -4.78 13.28
CA TYR A 255 10.85 -5.77 14.11
C TYR A 255 10.70 -5.45 15.61
N GLU A 256 10.96 -4.21 16.02
CA GLU A 256 10.81 -3.76 17.41
C GLU A 256 9.35 -3.85 17.89
N LEU A 257 8.38 -3.61 17.00
CA LEU A 257 6.95 -3.79 17.31
C LEU A 257 6.58 -5.27 17.45
N CYS A 258 7.12 -6.16 16.62
CA CYS A 258 6.94 -7.61 16.75
C CYS A 258 7.47 -8.13 18.09
N LEU A 259 8.66 -7.68 18.52
CA LEU A 259 9.21 -8.04 19.83
C LEU A 259 8.25 -7.67 20.97
N LYS A 260 7.72 -6.44 20.94
CA LYS A 260 6.72 -5.98 21.92
C LYS A 260 5.41 -6.75 21.86
N ALA A 261 5.03 -7.24 20.67
CA ALA A 261 3.82 -8.03 20.49
C ALA A 261 3.97 -9.45 21.02
N ILE A 262 5.15 -10.06 20.82
CA ILE A 262 5.51 -11.38 21.38
C ILE A 262 5.64 -11.31 22.91
N GLU A 263 6.27 -10.27 23.46
CA GLU A 263 6.33 -10.05 24.92
C GLU A 263 4.94 -9.85 25.56
N ALA A 264 3.97 -9.42 24.75
CA ALA A 264 2.59 -9.25 25.18
C ALA A 264 1.73 -10.52 25.04
N ASP A 265 2.31 -11.67 24.68
CA ASP A 265 1.56 -12.91 24.51
C ASP A 265 0.76 -13.28 25.77
N GLY A 266 -0.50 -13.67 25.57
CA GLY A 266 -1.47 -13.95 26.63
C GLY A 266 -2.01 -12.72 27.38
N LYS A 267 -1.54 -11.49 27.08
CA LYS A 267 -2.03 -10.26 27.72
C LYS A 267 -3.18 -9.64 26.93
N ASP A 268 -4.05 -8.90 27.62
CA ASP A 268 -5.23 -8.23 27.03
C ASP A 268 -4.89 -7.27 25.86
N ASN A 269 -3.67 -6.74 25.82
CA ASN A 269 -3.22 -5.76 24.80
C ASN A 269 -2.37 -6.37 23.66
N GLN A 270 -2.21 -7.69 23.60
CA GLN A 270 -1.44 -8.39 22.55
C GLN A 270 -1.86 -7.98 21.14
N ASN A 271 -3.17 -7.95 20.90
CA ASN A 271 -3.75 -7.61 19.60
C ASN A 271 -3.47 -6.16 19.20
N ASP A 272 -3.42 -5.23 20.16
CA ASP A 272 -3.09 -3.83 19.89
C ASP A 272 -1.63 -3.67 19.46
N LYS A 273 -0.72 -4.49 20.01
CA LYS A 273 0.68 -4.53 19.57
C LYS A 273 0.79 -5.03 18.14
N TRP A 274 0.07 -6.07 17.76
CA TRP A 274 0.04 -6.55 16.37
C TRP A 274 -0.66 -5.59 15.40
N ARG A 275 -1.73 -4.90 15.82
CA ARG A 275 -2.34 -3.80 15.05
C ARG A 275 -1.37 -2.64 14.81
N ALA A 276 -0.39 -2.43 15.69
CA ALA A 276 0.67 -1.46 15.46
C ALA A 276 1.64 -1.87 14.33
N VAL A 277 1.79 -3.18 14.07
CA VAL A 277 2.58 -3.74 12.96
C VAL A 277 1.77 -3.75 11.66
N TYR A 278 0.54 -4.28 11.71
CA TYR A 278 -0.23 -4.66 10.52
C TYR A 278 -1.45 -3.79 10.22
N GLY A 279 -1.85 -2.91 11.14
CA GLY A 279 -3.02 -2.05 10.98
C GLY A 279 -4.33 -2.69 11.44
N ARG A 280 -5.46 -2.03 11.12
CA ARG A 280 -6.79 -2.32 11.71
C ARG A 280 -7.44 -3.61 11.23
N LEU A 281 -6.96 -4.19 10.13
CA LEU A 281 -7.40 -5.50 9.67
C LEU A 281 -6.87 -6.63 10.57
N PHE A 282 -5.83 -6.38 11.37
CA PHE A 282 -5.48 -7.30 12.46
C PHE A 282 -6.57 -7.23 13.55
N PRO A 283 -7.14 -8.35 14.02
CA PRO A 283 -8.26 -8.36 14.95
C PRO A 283 -8.01 -7.49 16.19
N ALA A 284 -9.01 -6.73 16.63
CA ALA A 284 -8.96 -6.03 17.91
C ALA A 284 -9.13 -7.02 19.09
N ALA A 285 -8.72 -6.62 20.29
CA ALA A 285 -9.08 -7.37 21.50
C ALA A 285 -10.57 -7.16 21.83
N GLU A 286 -11.28 -8.22 22.24
CA GLU A 286 -12.72 -8.18 22.54
C GLU A 286 -13.10 -7.13 23.62
N LYS A 287 -12.21 -6.89 24.60
CA LYS A 287 -12.44 -5.93 25.69
C LYS A 287 -12.36 -4.46 25.24
N MET A 288 -11.56 -4.14 24.22
CA MET A 288 -11.41 -2.76 23.70
C MET A 288 -12.70 -2.23 23.05
N LEU A 289 -13.61 -3.11 22.62
CA LEU A 289 -14.90 -2.71 22.06
C LEU A 289 -15.84 -2.02 23.07
N LYS A 290 -15.51 -2.06 24.38
CA LYS A 290 -16.43 -1.65 25.47
C LYS A 290 -15.99 -0.45 26.32
N SER A 291 -14.79 0.11 26.12
CA SER A 291 -14.34 1.26 26.94
C SER A 291 -14.61 2.59 26.24
N ALA A 292 -15.67 3.30 26.64
CA ALA A 292 -15.81 4.72 26.36
C ALA A 292 -14.77 5.50 27.17
N LEU A 293 -14.06 6.45 26.54
CA LEU A 293 -13.20 7.38 27.27
C LEU A 293 -14.09 8.39 28.01
N THR A 294 -13.76 8.66 29.26
CA THR A 294 -14.40 9.67 30.08
C THR A 294 -13.43 10.80 30.42
N ASP A 295 -13.94 12.02 30.58
CA ASP A 295 -13.17 13.14 31.10
C ASP A 295 -12.96 13.01 32.62
N ARG A 296 -12.25 13.97 33.23
CA ARG A 296 -12.00 13.97 34.68
C ARG A 296 -13.28 14.09 35.52
N ALA A 297 -14.36 14.59 34.94
CA ALA A 297 -15.67 14.73 35.57
C ALA A 297 -16.59 13.52 35.30
N GLY A 298 -16.11 12.51 34.56
CA GLY A 298 -16.86 11.30 34.24
C GLY A 298 -17.78 11.40 33.02
N HIS A 299 -17.75 12.50 32.26
CA HIS A 299 -18.56 12.64 31.04
C HIS A 299 -17.95 11.86 29.89
N ALA A 300 -18.81 11.31 29.03
CA ALA A 300 -18.38 10.63 27.82
C ALA A 300 -17.66 11.60 26.87
N VAL A 301 -16.46 11.21 26.42
CA VAL A 301 -15.66 12.01 25.48
C VAL A 301 -16.10 11.69 24.06
N ARG A 302 -16.38 12.73 23.27
CA ARG A 302 -16.68 12.57 21.84
C ARG A 302 -15.42 12.15 21.08
N MET A 303 -15.38 10.90 20.61
CA MET A 303 -14.34 10.43 19.72
C MET A 303 -14.63 10.87 18.29
N THR A 304 -13.67 11.57 17.68
CA THR A 304 -13.78 12.09 16.30
C THR A 304 -12.68 11.56 15.37
N GLU A 305 -11.91 10.58 15.83
CA GLU A 305 -10.86 9.96 15.01
C GLU A 305 -11.48 9.15 13.88
N GLU A 306 -11.21 9.55 12.65
CA GLU A 306 -11.53 8.78 11.45
C GLU A 306 -10.33 7.90 11.07
N PHE A 307 -10.62 6.73 10.51
CA PHE A 307 -9.60 5.78 10.09
C PHE A 307 -9.51 5.74 8.55
N PRO A 308 -8.30 5.72 7.97
CA PRO A 308 -8.14 5.73 6.52
C PRO A 308 -8.86 4.59 5.80
N ASP A 309 -8.93 3.41 6.42
CA ASP A 309 -9.62 2.22 5.90
C ASP A 309 -11.15 2.31 5.98
N GLU A 310 -11.70 3.33 6.63
CA GLU A 310 -13.14 3.63 6.67
C GLU A 310 -13.49 4.83 5.77
N VAL A 311 -12.56 5.77 5.59
CA VAL A 311 -12.76 6.99 4.78
C VAL A 311 -12.48 6.75 3.30
N PHE A 312 -11.45 5.97 2.97
CA PHE A 312 -11.03 5.77 1.60
C PHE A 312 -11.46 4.39 1.08
N ALA A 313 -11.81 4.33 -0.21
CA ALA A 313 -12.24 3.09 -0.85
C ALA A 313 -11.14 2.01 -0.87
N ALA A 314 -9.88 2.43 -1.04
CA ALA A 314 -8.74 1.54 -1.14
C ALA A 314 -7.44 2.18 -0.63
N ILE A 315 -6.56 1.34 -0.09
CA ILE A 315 -5.20 1.72 0.30
C ILE A 315 -4.24 0.72 -0.35
N ASP A 316 -3.42 1.19 -1.28
CA ASP A 316 -2.32 0.42 -1.85
C ASP A 316 -1.07 1.29 -1.97
N ILE A 317 -0.25 1.26 -0.93
CA ILE A 317 0.94 2.10 -0.87
C ILE A 317 2.00 1.56 -1.83
N ARG A 318 2.25 2.32 -2.90
CA ARG A 318 3.21 2.00 -3.97
C ARG A 318 4.16 3.16 -4.30
N ASN A 319 3.90 4.31 -3.67
CA ASN A 319 4.65 5.55 -3.80
C ASN A 319 5.15 6.04 -2.44
N ASN A 320 6.11 6.94 -2.51
CA ASN A 320 6.70 7.62 -1.37
C ASN A 320 6.22 9.06 -1.35
N ILE A 321 5.83 9.50 -0.16
CA ILE A 321 5.61 10.90 0.17
C ILE A 321 6.35 11.20 1.47
N ARG A 322 6.79 12.44 1.62
CA ARG A 322 7.39 12.93 2.86
C ARG A 322 6.77 14.26 3.20
N ILE A 323 6.24 14.36 4.40
CA ILE A 323 5.85 15.63 4.99
C ILE A 323 6.92 16.12 5.97
N ASP A 324 7.04 17.42 6.11
CA ASP A 324 7.74 18.05 7.22
C ASP A 324 6.91 19.21 7.76
N CYS A 325 7.34 19.79 8.87
CA CYS A 325 6.70 20.93 9.50
C CYS A 325 7.71 22.03 9.76
N GLN A 326 7.40 23.24 9.28
CA GLN A 326 8.10 24.45 9.70
C GLN A 326 7.51 24.94 11.02
N VAL A 327 8.36 25.03 12.04
CA VAL A 327 8.05 25.58 13.35
C VAL A 327 8.46 27.05 13.37
N GLU A 328 7.48 27.94 13.53
CA GLU A 328 7.65 29.39 13.44
C GLU A 328 7.36 30.06 14.79
N GLN A 329 8.18 31.06 15.14
CA GLN A 329 8.00 31.97 16.26
C GLN A 329 8.46 33.36 15.85
N SER A 330 7.70 34.41 16.21
CA SER A 330 8.07 35.79 15.93
C SER A 330 9.46 36.12 16.46
N GLY A 331 10.31 36.72 15.60
CA GLY A 331 11.68 37.08 15.94
C GLY A 331 12.72 35.97 15.79
N PHE A 332 12.32 34.74 15.44
CA PHE A 332 13.23 33.61 15.25
C PHE A 332 13.15 33.04 13.83
N ARG A 333 14.26 32.49 13.34
CA ARG A 333 14.27 31.77 12.06
C ARG A 333 13.43 30.49 12.17
N PRO A 334 12.57 30.18 11.18
CA PRO A 334 11.82 28.93 11.16
C PRO A 334 12.75 27.70 11.20
N ALA A 335 12.34 26.67 11.94
CA ALA A 335 13.07 25.41 12.07
C ALA A 335 12.26 24.21 11.56
N SER A 336 12.92 23.16 11.07
CA SER A 336 12.25 21.90 10.74
C SER A 336 11.93 21.13 12.02
N LEU A 337 10.66 20.71 12.17
CA LEU A 337 10.24 19.86 13.28
C LEU A 337 10.98 18.53 13.29
N ARG A 338 11.21 17.91 12.12
CA ARG A 338 11.99 16.65 12.06
C ARG A 338 13.42 16.84 12.53
N GLU A 339 14.05 17.97 12.22
CA GLU A 339 15.39 18.28 12.72
C GLU A 339 15.39 18.52 14.23
N MET A 340 14.44 19.31 14.74
CA MET A 340 14.26 19.51 16.19
C MET A 340 14.15 18.17 16.92
N LEU A 341 13.30 17.26 16.43
CA LEU A 341 13.12 15.93 17.02
C LEU A 341 14.39 15.07 16.95
N ARG A 342 15.13 15.14 15.83
CA ARG A 342 16.42 14.46 15.69
C ARG A 342 17.43 14.93 16.74
N HIS A 343 17.43 16.22 17.05
CA HIS A 343 18.31 16.85 18.05
C HIS A 343 17.73 16.88 19.46
N ARG A 344 16.58 16.24 19.69
CA ARG A 344 15.86 16.22 20.98
C ARG A 344 15.50 17.62 21.50
N THR A 345 15.34 18.59 20.61
CA THR A 345 14.85 19.93 20.95
C THR A 345 13.37 19.85 21.28
N LEU A 346 12.98 20.41 22.44
CA LEU A 346 11.59 20.43 22.88
C LEU A 346 10.74 21.34 22.00
N LEU A 347 9.54 20.88 21.65
CA LEU A 347 8.54 21.70 20.99
C LEU A 347 7.70 22.41 22.06
N MET A 348 8.05 23.67 22.30
CA MET A 348 7.36 24.54 23.25
C MET A 348 5.98 25.00 22.72
N PRO A 349 5.07 25.44 23.59
CA PRO A 349 3.81 26.06 23.19
C PRO A 349 4.00 27.39 22.43
N ARG A 350 2.89 27.96 21.94
CA ARG A 350 2.80 29.26 21.24
C ARG A 350 3.62 29.34 19.93
N LYS A 351 3.78 28.23 19.22
CA LYS A 351 4.39 28.16 17.87
C LYS A 351 3.33 28.01 16.80
N LYS A 352 3.59 28.59 15.64
CA LYS A 352 2.85 28.27 14.41
C LYS A 352 3.54 27.08 13.74
N LEU A 353 2.75 26.08 13.36
CA LEU A 353 3.20 24.86 12.71
C LEU A 353 2.67 24.86 11.28
N THR A 354 3.54 24.89 10.28
CA THR A 354 3.15 24.80 8.87
C THR A 354 3.65 23.48 8.30
N PHE A 355 2.76 22.49 8.20
CA PHE A 355 3.03 21.19 7.59
C PHE A 355 2.92 21.29 6.08
N SER A 356 3.82 20.64 5.34
CA SER A 356 3.78 20.58 3.89
C SER A 356 4.44 19.31 3.35
N VAL A 357 4.09 18.95 2.12
CA VAL A 357 4.77 17.88 1.37
C VAL A 357 6.12 18.41 0.88
N VAL A 358 7.22 17.79 1.31
CA VAL A 358 8.59 18.22 0.96
C VAL A 358 9.25 17.31 -0.08
N GLU A 359 8.72 16.10 -0.29
CA GLU A 359 9.28 15.13 -1.24
C GLU A 359 8.18 14.13 -1.66
N THR A 360 8.10 13.78 -2.93
CA THR A 360 7.24 12.70 -3.40
C THR A 360 7.73 12.10 -4.73
N ASP A 361 7.45 10.82 -4.95
CA ASP A 361 7.66 10.12 -6.23
C ASP A 361 6.35 9.81 -6.99
N ILE A 362 5.24 10.43 -6.56
CA ILE A 362 3.95 10.31 -7.24
C ILE A 362 4.01 11.12 -8.53
N ALA A 363 3.79 10.45 -9.66
CA ALA A 363 3.71 11.09 -10.96
C ALA A 363 2.30 11.66 -11.20
N GLY A 364 2.22 12.76 -11.96
CA GLY A 364 0.95 13.39 -12.32
C GLY A 364 0.25 14.11 -11.17
N SER A 365 -1.05 14.34 -11.34
CA SER A 365 -1.92 14.95 -10.33
C SER A 365 -2.35 13.93 -9.28
N TYR A 366 -2.41 14.37 -8.02
CA TYR A 366 -2.94 13.59 -6.91
C TYR A 366 -3.68 14.51 -5.95
N GLU A 367 -4.68 13.96 -5.27
CA GLU A 367 -5.39 14.64 -4.18
C GLU A 367 -4.61 14.43 -2.88
N LEU A 368 -4.70 15.38 -1.96
CA LEU A 368 -4.04 15.30 -0.66
C LEU A 368 -5.08 15.45 0.44
N PHE A 369 -4.96 14.66 1.50
CA PHE A 369 -5.79 14.73 2.70
C PHE A 369 -4.89 14.81 3.93
N TRP A 370 -5.34 15.55 4.93
CA TRP A 370 -4.64 15.73 6.20
C TRP A 370 -5.45 15.17 7.35
N LYS A 371 -4.75 14.53 8.28
CA LYS A 371 -5.30 14.15 9.58
C LYS A 371 -4.45 14.78 10.68
N VAL A 372 -5.10 15.55 11.53
CA VAL A 372 -4.47 16.12 12.74
C VAL A 372 -5.13 15.48 13.94
N LEU A 373 -4.32 14.72 14.67
CA LEU A 373 -4.78 13.83 15.72
C LEU A 373 -4.27 14.33 17.06
N ASN A 374 -5.21 14.80 17.87
CA ASN A 374 -4.94 15.26 19.23
C ASN A 374 -5.16 14.09 20.20
N ARG A 375 -4.20 13.88 21.10
CA ARG A 375 -4.19 12.76 22.05
C ARG A 375 -3.65 13.22 23.39
N GLY A 376 -4.05 12.51 24.44
CA GLY A 376 -3.64 12.76 25.81
C GLY A 376 -4.76 13.38 26.65
N GLN A 377 -4.52 13.45 27.96
CA GLN A 377 -5.51 13.96 28.91
C GLN A 377 -5.91 15.41 28.60
N GLU A 378 -4.98 16.21 28.07
CA GLU A 378 -5.24 17.62 27.78
C GLU A 378 -6.15 17.86 26.57
N SER A 379 -6.14 16.98 25.58
CA SER A 379 -7.15 17.05 24.51
C SER A 379 -8.54 16.69 25.03
N ILE A 380 -8.62 15.80 26.02
CA ILE A 380 -9.89 15.40 26.64
C ILE A 380 -10.45 16.56 27.48
N ASN A 381 -9.62 17.11 28.37
CA ASN A 381 -10.03 18.18 29.28
C ASN A 381 -10.49 19.45 28.54
N ARG A 382 -9.92 19.73 27.36
CA ARG A 382 -10.25 20.91 26.53
C ARG A 382 -11.34 20.63 25.48
N ASP A 383 -11.96 19.45 25.47
CA ASP A 383 -12.87 18.99 24.39
C ASP A 383 -12.28 19.21 22.98
N CYS A 384 -10.97 18.93 22.85
CA CYS A 384 -10.17 19.16 21.65
C CYS A 384 -9.63 17.84 21.07
N VAL A 385 -10.31 16.72 21.31
CA VAL A 385 -10.03 15.44 20.63
C VAL A 385 -10.38 15.61 19.14
N ARG A 386 -9.36 15.49 18.30
CA ARG A 386 -9.44 15.60 16.84
C ARG A 386 -8.90 14.32 16.21
N GLY A 387 -9.32 14.04 14.99
CA GLY A 387 -8.72 12.98 14.18
C GLY A 387 -9.44 12.74 12.85
N GLN A 388 -10.25 13.70 12.41
CA GLN A 388 -10.91 13.67 11.11
C GLN A 388 -9.89 13.78 9.99
N ILE A 389 -10.20 13.15 8.87
CA ILE A 389 -9.43 13.18 7.64
C ILE A 389 -10.10 14.19 6.70
N VAL A 390 -9.42 15.31 6.46
CA VAL A 390 -9.96 16.40 5.65
C VAL A 390 -9.17 16.56 4.36
N ALA A 391 -9.86 16.87 3.26
CA ALA A 391 -9.22 17.22 2.01
C ALA A 391 -8.32 18.45 2.19
N ASP A 392 -7.19 18.48 1.50
CA ASP A 392 -6.34 19.66 1.38
C ASP A 392 -7.03 20.73 0.53
N ASP A 393 -6.91 21.98 0.93
CA ASP A 393 -7.51 23.13 0.24
C ASP A 393 -6.76 23.53 -1.05
N GLY A 394 -6.00 22.60 -1.65
CA GLY A 394 -5.21 22.81 -2.87
C GLY A 394 -3.83 23.47 -2.64
N HIS A 395 -3.43 23.70 -1.39
CA HIS A 395 -2.17 24.36 -1.05
C HIS A 395 -1.05 23.40 -0.64
N LYS A 396 -1.34 22.09 -0.57
CA LYS A 396 -0.43 21.04 -0.10
C LYS A 396 0.20 21.38 1.26
N ARG A 397 -0.57 22.07 2.11
CA ARG A 397 -0.12 22.53 3.41
C ARG A 397 -1.25 22.50 4.44
N LYS A 398 -0.88 22.24 5.69
CA LYS A 398 -1.79 22.34 6.84
C LYS A 398 -1.15 23.22 7.90
N VAL A 399 -1.89 24.22 8.37
CA VAL A 399 -1.42 25.11 9.45
C VAL A 399 -2.10 24.70 10.75
N GLU A 400 -1.31 24.52 11.80
CA GLU A 400 -1.74 24.23 13.16
C GLU A 400 -0.94 25.10 14.16
N ARG A 401 -1.27 24.99 15.45
CA ARG A 401 -0.59 25.73 16.52
C ARG A 401 -0.27 24.83 17.70
N THR A 402 0.82 25.14 18.40
CA THR A 402 1.15 24.45 19.66
C THR A 402 0.37 25.07 20.82
N ASN A 403 -0.85 24.56 21.04
CA ASN A 403 -1.78 25.12 22.03
C ASN A 403 -1.68 24.46 23.40
N PHE A 404 -1.49 23.14 23.44
CA PHE A 404 -1.45 22.41 24.70
C PHE A 404 -0.51 21.22 24.60
N LYS A 405 -0.06 20.75 25.76
CA LYS A 405 0.82 19.61 25.90
C LYS A 405 0.14 18.35 25.38
N GLY A 406 0.87 17.54 24.62
CA GLY A 406 0.36 16.26 24.17
C GLY A 406 1.22 15.55 23.14
N ASP A 407 0.93 14.26 23.00
CA ASP A 407 1.55 13.37 22.03
C ASP A 407 0.74 13.38 20.71
N HIS A 408 0.80 14.52 20.02
CA HIS A 408 0.00 14.73 18.80
C HIS A 408 0.64 14.12 17.57
N VAL A 409 -0.18 13.98 16.53
CA VAL A 409 0.24 13.38 15.28
C VAL A 409 -0.37 14.15 14.11
N VAL A 410 0.43 14.36 13.06
CA VAL A 410 -0.09 14.78 11.76
C VAL A 410 0.25 13.71 10.73
N GLU A 411 -0.77 13.29 9.98
CA GLU A 411 -0.66 12.33 8.89
C GLU A 411 -1.14 12.98 7.59
N CYS A 412 -0.53 12.58 6.48
CA CYS A 412 -1.02 12.94 5.15
C CYS A 412 -1.34 11.67 4.34
N TYR A 413 -2.31 11.77 3.45
CA TYR A 413 -2.68 10.71 2.51
C TYR A 413 -2.74 11.31 1.11
N ALA A 414 -2.03 10.71 0.17
CA ALA A 414 -2.05 11.12 -1.23
C ALA A 414 -2.82 10.09 -2.05
N LEU A 415 -3.81 10.56 -2.82
CA LEU A 415 -4.73 9.72 -3.57
C LEU A 415 -4.55 9.91 -5.08
N VAL A 416 -4.62 8.80 -5.80
CA VAL A 416 -4.72 8.76 -7.27
C VAL A 416 -5.92 7.89 -7.61
N ASP A 417 -6.88 8.44 -8.35
CA ASP A 417 -8.13 7.77 -8.72
C ASP A 417 -8.87 7.13 -7.52
N GLY A 418 -8.96 7.86 -6.41
CA GLY A 418 -9.65 7.42 -5.19
C GLY A 418 -8.88 6.42 -4.32
N VAL A 419 -7.65 6.05 -4.71
CA VAL A 419 -6.81 5.08 -4.00
C VAL A 419 -5.69 5.79 -3.26
N VAL A 420 -5.49 5.49 -1.99
CA VAL A 420 -4.32 6.00 -1.24
C VAL A 420 -3.05 5.29 -1.74
N VAL A 421 -2.19 6.02 -2.44
CA VAL A 421 -0.94 5.48 -3.03
C VAL A 421 0.31 5.81 -2.21
N ALA A 422 0.23 6.81 -1.33
CA ALA A 422 1.29 7.16 -0.40
C ALA A 422 0.75 7.79 0.89
N THR A 423 1.47 7.60 1.99
CA THR A 423 1.18 8.25 3.26
C THR A 423 2.47 8.49 4.04
N ASP A 424 2.50 9.58 4.80
CA ASP A 424 3.55 9.86 5.76
C ASP A 424 2.97 10.44 7.04
N ARG A 425 3.74 10.30 8.12
CA ARG A 425 3.35 10.70 9.47
C ARG A 425 4.50 11.43 10.14
N ILE A 426 4.14 12.47 10.87
CA ILE A 426 5.04 13.19 11.78
C ILE A 426 4.45 13.20 13.19
N HIS A 427 5.33 12.93 14.15
CA HIS A 427 5.03 13.01 15.58
C HIS A 427 5.22 14.47 16.03
N VAL A 428 4.31 14.98 16.84
CA VAL A 428 4.27 16.40 17.27
C VAL A 428 4.15 16.46 18.80
N PRO A 429 5.25 16.19 19.54
CA PRO A 429 5.24 16.16 21.01
C PRO A 429 5.32 17.58 21.60
N ILE A 430 4.19 18.19 21.92
CA ILE A 430 4.18 19.50 22.58
C ILE A 430 4.51 19.32 24.06
N SER A 431 5.48 20.09 24.56
CA SER A 431 6.12 19.83 25.85
C SER A 431 5.42 20.48 27.05
N ALA A 432 4.70 21.59 26.85
CA ALA A 432 4.01 22.35 27.89
C ALA A 432 2.70 22.96 27.35
N ASN A 433 1.82 23.38 28.26
CA ASN A 433 0.61 24.12 27.89
C ASN A 433 0.91 25.59 27.64
N GLN A 434 0.09 26.25 26.83
CA GLN A 434 0.23 27.71 26.65
C GLN A 434 0.06 28.49 27.95
N GLU A 435 -0.68 27.98 28.93
CA GLU A 435 -0.90 28.64 30.21
C GLU A 435 0.27 28.43 31.21
N ASP A 436 1.22 27.52 30.94
CA ASP A 436 2.32 27.20 31.87
C ASP A 436 3.50 28.19 31.78
N ASP A 437 3.55 29.01 30.71
CA ASP A 437 4.60 30.01 30.44
C ASP A 437 4.09 31.46 30.70
N GLU A 438 3.20 31.64 31.67
CA GLU A 438 2.87 32.93 32.33
C GLU A 438 3.56 33.01 33.69
#